data_AF-A0A219B5W5-F1
#
_entry.id   AF-A0A219B5W5-F1
#
_cell.length_a   1.000
_cell.length_b   1.000
_cell.length_c   1.000
_cell.angle_alpha   90.00
_cell.angle_beta   90.00
_cell.angle_gamma   90.00
#
_symmetry.space_group_name_H-M   'P 1'
#
loop_
_entity.id
_entity.type
_entity.pdbx_description
1 polymer ?
#
loop_
_entity_poly.entity_id
_entity_poly.type
_entity_poly.pdbx_seq_one_letter_code
_entity_poly.pdbx_strand_id
1 'polypeptide(L)'
;MNKIALTALIALPLAACNSNTAPGNDREAQLDPPATAAPIEDAASALANVDPGLMLPGTMNDADLAALGAGQACQFRLTEVAFPSFVYDGDGGGAIKINGKLIPVTADGPGSYSNGELRIRTRVLDDEGDAGLQMQEMIVVGPRMKDEFGFWGYTTCPAGGA
;
A
#
# COMPACT_ATOMS: atom_id res chain seq x y z
N MET A 1 59.90 3.23 13.69
CA MET A 1 59.17 3.39 12.41
C MET A 1 57.77 2.83 12.64
N ASN A 2 56.87 3.64 13.19
CA ASN A 2 55.97 4.59 12.54
C ASN A 2 54.67 3.96 12.00
N LYS A 3 53.63 4.14 12.83
CA LYS A 3 52.27 4.59 12.50
C LYS A 3 51.37 3.61 11.73
N ILE A 4 50.53 2.91 12.47
CA ILE A 4 49.24 2.41 11.98
C ILE A 4 48.17 2.89 12.98
N ALA A 5 46.98 3.20 12.44
CA ALA A 5 45.78 3.75 13.06
C ALA A 5 45.78 5.30 13.12
N LEU A 6 44.75 6.03 12.66
CA LEU A 6 43.32 5.74 12.68
C LEU A 6 42.65 6.58 11.57
N THR A 7 42.02 5.98 10.55
CA THR A 7 41.12 6.70 9.63
C THR A 7 39.74 6.74 10.27
N ALA A 8 39.44 7.81 11.00
CA ALA A 8 38.09 8.11 11.43
C ALA A 8 37.29 8.63 10.23
N LEU A 9 36.52 7.77 9.59
CA LEU A 9 35.47 8.19 8.66
C LEU A 9 34.41 8.92 9.48
N ILE A 10 34.31 10.23 9.29
CA ILE A 10 33.25 11.05 9.87
C ILE A 10 31.95 10.66 9.17
N ALA A 11 31.16 9.81 9.82
CA ALA A 11 29.75 9.66 9.50
C ALA A 11 29.05 10.97 9.91
N LEU A 12 28.94 11.91 8.96
CA LEU A 12 28.11 13.09 9.13
C LEU A 12 26.66 12.64 9.39
N PRO A 13 26.00 13.16 10.44
CA PRO A 13 24.65 12.73 10.77
C PRO A 13 23.67 13.26 9.71
N LEU A 14 23.12 12.35 8.90
CA LEU A 14 21.94 12.56 8.05
C LEU A 14 20.67 12.93 8.86
N ALA A 15 20.77 13.02 10.19
CA ALA A 15 19.69 13.42 11.09
C ALA A 15 19.17 14.85 10.85
N ALA A 16 19.88 15.69 10.09
CA ALA A 16 19.44 17.05 9.76
C ALA A 16 18.54 17.13 8.52
N CYS A 17 18.44 16.07 7.70
CA CYS A 17 17.70 16.12 6.43
C CYS A 17 16.17 16.17 6.58
N ASN A 18 15.63 15.92 7.78
CA ASN A 18 14.19 16.02 8.07
C ASN A 18 13.86 17.05 9.16
N SER A 19 14.81 17.92 9.55
CA SER A 19 14.61 18.98 10.54
C SER A 19 14.63 20.34 9.84
N ASN A 20 13.55 20.64 9.10
CA ASN A 20 13.40 21.95 8.47
C ASN A 20 12.83 22.94 9.49
N THR A 21 13.66 23.86 10.00
CA THR A 21 13.19 24.90 10.93
C THR A 21 12.92 26.24 10.24
N ALA A 22 12.97 26.29 8.90
CA ALA A 22 12.82 27.52 8.13
C ALA A 22 11.50 28.24 8.47
N PRO A 23 11.48 29.59 8.54
CA PRO A 23 10.25 30.35 8.59
C PRO A 23 9.41 30.04 7.34
N GLY A 24 8.27 29.36 7.52
CA GLY A 24 7.44 28.82 6.43
C GLY A 24 7.43 27.29 6.33
N ASN A 25 8.25 26.57 7.11
CA ASN A 25 8.01 25.14 7.32
C ASN A 25 6.72 24.98 8.13
N ASP A 26 5.81 24.15 7.63
CA ASP A 26 4.55 23.85 8.29
C ASP A 26 4.81 23.07 9.59
N ARG A 27 4.87 23.80 10.70
CA ARG A 27 4.95 23.23 12.04
C ARG A 27 3.58 22.79 12.55
N GLU A 28 2.51 23.20 11.88
CA GLU A 28 1.13 22.90 12.25
C GLU A 28 0.77 21.47 11.84
N ALA A 29 1.42 20.91 10.81
CA ALA A 29 1.37 19.47 10.49
C ALA A 29 1.80 18.54 11.65
N GLN A 30 2.59 19.04 12.63
CA GLN A 30 2.94 18.29 13.84
C GLN A 30 1.85 18.32 14.91
N LEU A 31 0.86 19.19 14.76
CA LEU A 31 -0.28 19.34 15.66
C LEU A 31 -1.48 18.48 15.23
N ASP A 32 -1.44 17.92 14.02
CA ASP A 32 -2.48 17.01 13.56
C ASP A 32 -2.54 15.78 14.46
N PRO A 33 -3.74 15.36 14.88
CA PRO A 33 -3.89 14.14 15.65
C PRO A 33 -3.37 12.95 14.82
N PRO A 34 -2.84 11.89 15.48
CA PRO A 34 -2.41 10.70 14.78
C PRO A 34 -3.49 10.19 13.83
N ALA A 35 -3.07 9.80 12.63
CA ALA A 35 -3.98 9.23 11.64
C ALA A 35 -4.76 8.06 12.26
N THR A 36 -6.08 8.10 12.12
CA THR A 36 -6.94 6.99 12.55
C THR A 36 -7.12 6.04 11.37
N ALA A 37 -7.13 4.74 11.67
CA ALA A 37 -7.41 3.73 10.66
C ALA A 37 -8.82 3.90 10.08
N ALA A 38 -8.95 3.68 8.78
CA ALA A 38 -10.22 3.58 8.11
C ALA A 38 -11.05 2.41 8.69
N PRO A 39 -12.39 2.52 8.71
CA PRO A 39 -13.25 1.42 9.13
C PRO A 39 -13.01 0.17 8.27
N ILE A 40 -12.94 -0.97 8.95
CA ILE A 40 -12.87 -2.29 8.32
C ILE A 40 -14.31 -2.79 8.16
N GLU A 41 -14.74 -3.01 6.92
CA GLU A 41 -16.11 -3.38 6.57
C GLU A 41 -16.11 -4.49 5.51
N ASP A 42 -17.15 -5.33 5.51
CA ASP A 42 -17.35 -6.28 4.42
C ASP A 42 -17.70 -5.56 3.10
N ALA A 43 -17.52 -6.24 1.98
CA ALA A 43 -17.71 -5.61 0.67
C ALA A 43 -19.15 -5.15 0.43
N ALA A 44 -20.16 -5.86 0.94
CA ALA A 44 -21.55 -5.47 0.73
C ALA A 44 -21.86 -4.15 1.45
N SER A 45 -21.39 -4.01 2.69
CA SER A 45 -21.53 -2.78 3.47
C SER A 45 -20.70 -1.63 2.89
N ALA A 46 -19.41 -1.87 2.61
CA ALA A 46 -18.49 -0.83 2.16
C ALA A 46 -18.84 -0.26 0.78
N LEU A 47 -19.45 -1.07 -0.10
CA LEU A 47 -19.72 -0.70 -1.50
C LEU A 47 -21.20 -0.39 -1.79
N ALA A 48 -22.08 -0.47 -0.77
CA ALA A 48 -23.52 -0.27 -0.92
C ALA A 48 -23.88 1.08 -1.59
N ASN A 49 -23.15 2.14 -1.23
CA ASN A 49 -23.42 3.52 -1.68
C ASN A 49 -22.31 4.10 -2.58
N VAL A 50 -21.37 3.25 -3.03
CA VAL A 50 -20.32 3.68 -3.96
C VAL A 50 -20.88 3.64 -5.37
N ASP A 51 -20.70 4.71 -6.14
CA ASP A 51 -21.00 4.65 -7.57
C ASP A 51 -20.06 3.63 -8.23
N PRO A 52 -20.55 2.65 -9.00
CA PRO A 52 -19.69 1.70 -9.71
C PRO A 52 -18.57 2.37 -10.51
N GLY A 53 -18.80 3.55 -11.10
CA GLY A 53 -17.77 4.30 -11.82
C GLY A 53 -16.70 4.96 -10.95
N LEU A 54 -16.84 4.91 -9.63
CA LEU A 54 -15.94 5.53 -8.64
C LEU A 54 -15.30 4.51 -7.70
N MET A 55 -15.31 3.21 -8.05
CA MET A 55 -14.61 2.16 -7.30
C MET A 55 -13.10 2.21 -7.55
N LEU A 56 -12.48 3.32 -7.17
CA LEU A 56 -11.04 3.55 -7.29
C LEU A 56 -10.32 3.12 -5.99
N PRO A 57 -9.18 2.42 -6.09
CA PRO A 57 -8.34 2.11 -4.95
C PRO A 57 -7.83 3.38 -4.27
N GLY A 58 -8.06 3.49 -2.96
CA GLY A 58 -7.46 4.50 -2.10
C GLY A 58 -6.13 4.04 -1.53
N THR A 59 -5.37 4.96 -0.92
CA THR A 59 -4.10 4.64 -0.24
C THR A 59 -4.29 4.36 1.24
N MET A 60 -3.58 3.36 1.76
CA MET A 60 -3.55 2.94 3.16
C MET A 60 -2.41 3.64 3.89
N ASN A 61 -2.72 4.30 4.98
CA ASN A 61 -1.70 4.88 5.86
C ASN A 61 -1.17 3.82 6.85
N ASP A 62 -0.18 4.20 7.67
CA ASP A 62 0.42 3.28 8.65
C ASP A 62 -0.60 2.77 9.68
N ALA A 63 -1.61 3.57 10.03
CA ALA A 63 -2.67 3.15 10.96
C ALA A 63 -3.58 2.07 10.33
N ASP A 64 -3.89 2.20 9.03
CA ASP A 64 -4.62 1.18 8.27
C ASP A 64 -3.83 -0.13 8.24
N LEU A 65 -2.53 -0.06 7.93
CA LEU A 65 -1.66 -1.23 7.88
C LEU A 65 -1.53 -1.91 9.25
N ALA A 66 -1.42 -1.12 10.32
CA ALA A 66 -1.38 -1.63 11.69
C ALA A 66 -2.70 -2.29 12.10
N ALA A 67 -3.84 -1.69 11.77
CA ALA A 67 -5.16 -2.23 12.07
C ALA A 67 -5.42 -3.56 11.34
N LEU A 68 -4.87 -3.73 10.14
CA LEU A 68 -4.94 -4.96 9.36
C LEU A 68 -3.90 -6.02 9.79
N GLY A 69 -2.92 -5.67 10.63
CA GLY A 69 -1.77 -6.54 10.89
C GLY A 69 -0.89 -6.78 9.66
N ALA A 70 -0.98 -5.92 8.64
CA ALA A 70 -0.39 -6.12 7.31
C ALA A 70 1.07 -5.64 7.19
N GLY A 71 1.79 -5.51 8.32
CA GLY A 71 3.17 -5.01 8.33
C GLY A 71 4.16 -5.89 7.58
N GLN A 72 3.82 -7.16 7.35
CA GLN A 72 4.61 -8.13 6.58
C GLN A 72 3.88 -8.65 5.33
N ALA A 73 2.79 -8.01 4.93
CA ALA A 73 2.06 -8.37 3.71
C ALA A 73 2.81 -7.88 2.46
N CYS A 74 2.55 -8.51 1.32
CA CYS A 74 2.81 -7.90 0.03
C CYS A 74 1.97 -6.63 -0.12
N GLN A 75 2.56 -5.62 -0.74
CA GLN A 75 1.99 -4.29 -0.89
C GLN A 75 1.96 -3.88 -2.36
N PHE A 76 0.75 -3.80 -2.93
CA PHE A 76 0.53 -3.23 -4.25
C PHE A 76 0.32 -1.71 -4.13
N ARG A 77 1.07 -0.95 -4.92
CA ARG A 77 1.07 0.52 -4.95
C ARG A 77 0.85 1.01 -6.38
N LEU A 78 0.06 2.07 -6.54
CA LEU A 78 -0.17 2.67 -7.87
C LEU A 78 1.07 3.36 -8.45
N THR A 79 2.04 3.71 -7.60
CA THR A 79 3.35 4.25 -8.01
C THR A 79 4.46 3.65 -7.14
N GLU A 80 5.71 3.76 -7.56
CA GLU A 80 6.86 3.16 -6.86
C GLU A 80 7.11 3.74 -5.45
N VAL A 81 6.53 4.90 -5.14
CA VAL A 81 6.73 5.62 -3.86
C VAL A 81 5.42 5.85 -3.08
N ALA A 82 4.28 5.45 -3.63
CA ALA A 82 3.00 5.66 -2.97
C ALA A 82 2.81 4.75 -1.75
N PHE A 83 1.88 5.13 -0.89
CA PHE A 83 1.29 4.22 0.08
C PHE A 83 0.50 3.11 -0.64
N PRO A 84 0.42 1.90 -0.06
CA PRO A 84 -0.27 0.78 -0.71
C PRO A 84 -1.76 1.00 -0.85
N SER A 85 -2.35 0.47 -1.91
CA SER A 85 -3.81 0.47 -2.11
C SER A 85 -4.44 -0.90 -1.87
N PHE A 86 -3.64 -1.95 -2.01
CA PHE A 86 -4.01 -3.32 -1.74
C PHE A 86 -2.85 -4.03 -1.03
N VAL A 87 -3.19 -4.78 0.01
CA VAL A 87 -2.25 -5.63 0.74
C VAL A 87 -2.75 -7.06 0.75
N TYR A 88 -1.84 -8.01 0.65
CA TYR A 88 -2.17 -9.43 0.67
C TYR A 88 -1.02 -10.24 1.24
N ASP A 89 -1.34 -11.31 1.96
CA ASP A 89 -0.37 -12.23 2.53
C ASP A 89 -0.34 -13.56 1.75
N GLY A 90 0.67 -14.37 2.04
CA GLY A 90 0.78 -15.73 1.50
C GLY A 90 -0.13 -16.74 2.18
N ASP A 91 -0.77 -16.36 3.30
CA ASP A 91 -1.70 -17.20 4.07
C ASP A 91 -3.15 -17.14 3.53
N GLY A 92 -3.36 -16.38 2.45
CA GLY A 92 -4.62 -16.27 1.73
C GLY A 92 -5.52 -15.14 2.21
N GLY A 93 -5.01 -14.19 3.00
CA GLY A 93 -5.69 -12.97 3.39
C GLY A 93 -5.27 -11.77 2.54
N GLY A 94 -6.12 -10.75 2.51
CA GLY A 94 -5.78 -9.45 1.97
C GLY A 94 -6.79 -8.38 2.35
N ALA A 95 -6.50 -7.14 1.99
CA ALA A 95 -7.44 -6.03 2.11
C ALA A 95 -7.17 -4.97 1.05
N ILE A 96 -8.23 -4.42 0.46
CA ILE A 96 -8.17 -3.26 -0.43
C ILE A 96 -8.81 -2.05 0.25
N LYS A 97 -8.31 -0.85 -0.03
CA LYS A 97 -8.99 0.37 0.39
C LYS A 97 -9.82 0.93 -0.75
N ILE A 98 -11.12 1.07 -0.58
CA ILE A 98 -12.02 1.71 -1.55
C ILE A 98 -12.92 2.68 -0.79
N ASN A 99 -13.05 3.91 -1.32
CA ASN A 99 -13.91 4.96 -0.75
C ASN A 99 -13.72 5.18 0.77
N GLY A 100 -12.46 5.15 1.23
CA GLY A 100 -12.12 5.34 2.64
C GLY A 100 -12.47 4.18 3.57
N LYS A 101 -12.79 3.00 3.04
CA LYS A 101 -13.05 1.76 3.80
C LYS A 101 -11.98 0.72 3.48
N LEU A 102 -11.54 -0.01 4.50
CA LEU A 102 -10.69 -1.19 4.33
C LEU A 102 -11.60 -2.39 4.18
N ILE A 103 -11.49 -3.09 3.04
CA ILE A 103 -12.34 -4.22 2.71
C ILE A 103 -11.47 -5.47 2.74
N PRO A 104 -11.60 -6.33 3.78
CA PRO A 104 -10.88 -7.60 3.82
C PRO A 104 -11.32 -8.50 2.67
N VAL A 105 -10.40 -9.28 2.13
CA VAL A 105 -10.65 -10.27 1.09
C VAL A 105 -9.93 -11.57 1.45
N THR A 106 -10.43 -12.68 0.91
CA THR A 106 -9.83 -14.00 1.06
C THR A 106 -9.41 -14.50 -0.31
N ALA A 107 -8.24 -15.14 -0.38
CA ALA A 107 -7.73 -15.76 -1.59
C ALA A 107 -8.68 -16.86 -2.04
N ASP A 108 -9.08 -16.80 -3.32
CA ASP A 108 -9.87 -17.83 -3.99
C ASP A 108 -9.05 -18.57 -5.08
N GLY A 109 -7.79 -18.18 -5.26
CA GLY A 109 -6.80 -18.84 -6.10
C GLY A 109 -5.49 -18.04 -6.18
N PRO A 110 -4.49 -18.52 -6.92
CA PRO A 110 -3.25 -17.79 -7.13
C PRO A 110 -3.51 -16.38 -7.71
N GLY A 111 -3.11 -15.34 -6.97
CA GLY A 111 -3.33 -13.95 -7.35
C GLY A 111 -4.80 -13.54 -7.45
N SER A 112 -5.72 -14.27 -6.82
CA SER A 112 -7.16 -13.99 -6.88
C SER A 112 -7.75 -13.95 -5.48
N TYR A 113 -8.56 -12.93 -5.21
CA TYR A 113 -9.14 -12.64 -3.90
C TYR A 113 -10.60 -12.22 -4.02
N SER A 114 -11.39 -12.51 -3.00
CA SER A 114 -12.81 -12.16 -2.99
C SER A 114 -13.37 -11.80 -1.60
N ASN A 115 -14.41 -10.98 -1.61
CA ASN A 115 -15.34 -10.79 -0.50
C ASN A 115 -16.73 -10.54 -1.09
N GLY A 116 -17.61 -11.53 -0.98
CA GLY A 116 -18.92 -11.47 -1.64
C GLY A 116 -18.80 -11.27 -3.16
N GLU A 117 -19.37 -10.17 -3.66
CA GLU A 117 -19.32 -9.78 -5.08
C GLU A 117 -18.03 -9.03 -5.47
N LEU A 118 -17.24 -8.55 -4.51
CA LEU A 118 -15.94 -7.95 -4.79
C LEU A 118 -14.95 -9.04 -5.16
N ARG A 119 -14.30 -8.88 -6.32
CA ARG A 119 -13.22 -9.71 -6.83
C ARG A 119 -12.01 -8.84 -7.14
N ILE A 120 -10.84 -9.33 -6.76
CA ILE A 120 -9.55 -8.71 -7.04
C ILE A 120 -8.66 -9.76 -7.68
N ARG A 121 -7.99 -9.42 -8.78
CA ARG A 121 -6.96 -10.25 -9.38
C ARG A 121 -5.68 -9.47 -9.52
N THR A 122 -4.54 -10.12 -9.35
CA THR A 122 -3.23 -9.53 -9.57
C THR A 122 -2.47 -10.33 -10.64
N ARG A 123 -1.82 -9.62 -11.57
CA ARG A 123 -1.05 -10.20 -12.67
C ARG A 123 0.27 -9.46 -12.85
N VAL A 124 1.38 -10.18 -12.80
CA VAL A 124 2.71 -9.63 -13.11
C VAL A 124 2.75 -9.23 -14.59
N LEU A 125 3.28 -8.05 -14.87
CA LEU A 125 3.53 -7.55 -16.23
C LEU A 125 5.00 -7.77 -16.58
N ASP A 126 5.32 -7.95 -17.86
CA ASP A 126 6.71 -8.05 -18.33
C ASP A 126 7.31 -6.64 -18.49
N ASP A 127 7.37 -5.90 -17.39
CA ASP A 127 7.88 -4.53 -17.32
C ASP A 127 8.42 -4.19 -15.92
N GLU A 128 9.33 -3.23 -15.86
CA GLU A 128 10.01 -2.78 -14.64
C GLU A 128 9.93 -1.26 -14.52
N GLY A 129 9.64 -0.77 -13.32
CA GLY A 129 9.61 0.66 -13.02
C GLY A 129 11.01 1.28 -12.94
N ASP A 130 11.07 2.61 -12.87
CA ASP A 130 12.32 3.37 -12.81
C ASP A 130 13.15 3.07 -11.54
N ALA A 131 12.49 2.65 -10.45
CA ALA A 131 13.12 2.22 -9.20
C ALA A 131 13.44 0.71 -9.16
N GLY A 132 13.29 0.02 -10.28
CA GLY A 132 13.57 -1.41 -10.41
C GLY A 132 12.48 -2.31 -9.83
N LEU A 133 11.27 -1.78 -9.61
CA LEU A 133 10.16 -2.58 -9.10
C LEU A 133 9.43 -3.30 -10.21
N GLN A 134 9.12 -4.58 -9.97
CA GLN A 134 8.31 -5.39 -10.86
C GLN A 134 6.92 -4.76 -11.03
N MET A 135 6.55 -4.44 -12.27
CA MET A 135 5.22 -3.91 -12.57
C MET A 135 4.16 -5.02 -12.47
N GLN A 136 2.98 -4.65 -11.96
CA GLN A 136 1.83 -5.54 -11.80
C GLN A 136 0.55 -4.81 -12.20
N GLU A 137 -0.42 -5.56 -12.72
CA GLU A 137 -1.79 -5.11 -12.88
C GLU A 137 -2.66 -5.70 -11.76
N MET A 138 -3.44 -4.83 -11.10
CA MET A 138 -4.52 -5.20 -10.22
C MET A 138 -5.86 -4.95 -10.92
N ILE A 139 -6.67 -5.99 -11.06
CA ILE A 139 -8.00 -5.93 -11.68
C ILE A 139 -9.04 -6.00 -10.57
N VAL A 140 -9.96 -5.04 -10.53
CA VAL A 140 -11.03 -4.96 -9.54
C VAL A 140 -12.38 -5.08 -10.23
N VAL A 141 -13.22 -5.96 -9.69
CA VAL A 141 -14.63 -6.12 -10.09
C VAL A 141 -15.48 -6.04 -8.85
N GLY A 142 -16.48 -5.16 -8.85
CA GLY A 142 -17.33 -4.89 -7.70
C GLY A 142 -18.82 -5.03 -8.02
N PRO A 143 -19.67 -4.95 -6.99
CA PRO A 143 -21.12 -5.03 -7.15
C PRO A 143 -21.62 -3.92 -8.08
N ARG A 144 -22.55 -4.26 -8.98
CA ARG A 144 -23.17 -3.34 -9.96
C ARG A 144 -22.22 -2.75 -11.01
N MET A 145 -20.95 -3.18 -11.05
CA MET A 145 -20.03 -2.81 -12.14
C MET A 145 -20.39 -3.56 -13.42
N LYS A 146 -20.34 -2.86 -14.56
CA LYS A 146 -20.51 -3.45 -15.90
C LYS A 146 -19.19 -3.88 -16.53
N ASP A 147 -18.14 -3.18 -16.16
CA ASP A 147 -16.78 -3.34 -16.67
C ASP A 147 -15.85 -3.68 -15.50
N GLU A 148 -14.70 -4.26 -15.78
CA GLU A 148 -13.62 -4.42 -14.81
C GLU A 148 -12.68 -3.19 -14.84
N PHE A 149 -12.13 -2.81 -13.69
CA PHE A 149 -11.11 -1.76 -13.63
C PHE A 149 -9.72 -2.36 -13.46
N GLY A 150 -8.86 -2.12 -14.43
CA GLY A 150 -7.43 -2.44 -14.37
C GLY A 150 -6.63 -1.26 -13.83
N PHE A 151 -5.76 -1.53 -12.87
CA PHE A 151 -4.83 -0.57 -12.29
C PHE A 151 -3.41 -1.10 -12.43
N TRP A 152 -2.55 -0.34 -13.10
CA TRP A 152 -1.13 -0.65 -13.13
C TRP A 152 -0.45 -0.07 -11.89
N GLY A 153 0.53 -0.80 -11.40
CA GLY A 153 1.26 -0.45 -10.20
C GLY A 153 2.43 -1.37 -9.99
N TYR A 154 2.91 -1.40 -8.76
CA TYR A 154 4.13 -2.08 -8.36
C TYR A 154 3.90 -2.80 -7.06
N THR A 155 4.50 -3.99 -6.94
CA THR A 155 4.36 -4.80 -5.73
C THR A 155 5.69 -4.97 -5.04
N THR A 156 5.67 -4.87 -3.72
CA THR A 156 6.81 -5.27 -2.87
C THR A 156 6.32 -6.25 -1.84
N CYS A 157 6.97 -7.41 -1.78
CA CYS A 157 6.77 -8.39 -0.74
C CYS A 157 8.02 -8.44 0.15
N PRO A 158 7.88 -8.58 1.48
CA PRO A 158 9.01 -8.91 2.34
C PRO A 158 9.67 -10.21 1.88
N ALA A 159 10.98 -10.33 2.06
CA ALA A 159 11.72 -11.53 1.67
C ALA A 159 11.11 -12.77 2.36
N GLY A 160 10.51 -13.66 1.56
CA GLY A 160 9.85 -14.89 2.02
C GLY A 160 8.32 -14.91 1.92
N GLY A 161 7.67 -13.87 1.41
CA GLY A 161 6.20 -13.77 1.28
C GLY A 161 5.69 -13.86 -0.16
N ALA A 162 5.93 -14.96 -0.87
CA ALA A 162 5.26 -15.32 -2.12
C ALA A 162 5.09 -16.83 -2.22
#